data_AF-A0A7X9DN19-F1
#
_entry.id   AF-A0A7X9DN19-F1
#
_cell.length_a   1.000
_cell.length_b   1.000
_cell.length_c   1.000
_cell.angle_alpha   90.00
_cell.angle_beta   90.00
_cell.angle_gamma   90.00
#
_symmetry.space_group_name_H-M   'P 1'
#
loop_
_entity.id
_entity.type
_entity.pdbx_description
1 polymer ?
#
loop_
_entity_poly.entity_id
_entity_poly.type
_entity_poly.pdbx_seq_one_letter_code
_entity_poly.pdbx_strand_id
1 'polypeptide(L)' 'MNAFRYGAPPHGGIAFGFDRWCALFAGLDSIRDIIAFPKNNSGRDVMLDTPSELQPRQLDELHIRVVEKEDSGH' A
#
# COMPACT_ATOMS: atom_id res chain seq x y z
N MET A 1 23.23 -0.03 6.48
CA MET A 1 23.89 0.36 7.75
C MET A 1 25.13 1.25 7.61
N ASN A 2 25.73 1.42 6.41
CA ASN A 2 26.95 2.23 6.25
C ASN A 2 26.78 3.74 6.54
N ALA A 3 25.57 4.28 6.41
CA ALA A 3 25.30 5.71 6.64
C ALA A 3 25.49 6.17 8.10
N PHE A 4 25.22 5.31 9.09
CA PHE A 4 25.37 5.66 10.50
C PHE A 4 26.84 5.76 10.95
N ARG A 5 27.79 5.23 10.18
CA ARG A 5 29.23 5.18 10.51
C ARG A 5 29.98 6.48 10.25
N TYR A 6 29.39 7.41 9.50
CA TYR A 6 29.99 8.70 9.15
C TYR A 6 29.52 9.85 10.06
N GLY A 7 29.07 9.54 11.27
CA GLY A 7 28.65 10.55 12.26
C GLY A 7 27.21 11.00 12.10
N ALA A 8 26.28 10.05 11.88
CA ALA A 8 24.86 10.37 11.97
C ALA A 8 24.52 10.88 13.39
N PRO A 9 23.95 12.09 13.55
CA PRO A 9 23.66 12.66 14.86
C PRO A 9 22.58 11.87 15.60
N PRO A 10 22.44 12.04 16.93
CA PRO A 10 21.27 11.53 17.66
C PRO A 10 20.01 12.14 17.02
N HIS A 11 19.19 11.29 16.39
CA HIS A 11 17.99 11.69 15.67
C HIS A 11 16.79 10.90 16.23
N GLY A 12 15.70 11.62 16.43
CA GLY A 12 14.40 11.06 16.77
C GLY A 12 13.37 11.67 15.82
N GLY A 13 12.42 10.85 15.37
CA GLY A 13 11.32 11.27 14.53
C GLY A 13 10.00 10.79 15.10
N ILE A 14 8.93 11.50 14.74
CA ILE A 14 7.55 11.06 14.99
C ILE A 14 6.79 11.10 13.68
N ALA A 15 5.93 10.11 13.45
CA ALA A 15 5.05 10.05 12.31
C ALA A 15 3.60 10.05 12.79
N PHE A 16 2.77 10.92 12.21
CA PHE A 16 1.35 11.00 12.53
C PHE A 16 0.53 10.29 11.45
N GLY A 17 -0.45 9.50 11.87
CA GLY A 17 -1.47 8.94 10.98
C GLY A 17 -2.50 10.03 10.63
N PHE A 18 -2.20 10.84 9.62
CA PHE A 18 -3.04 11.98 9.23
C PHE A 18 -4.49 11.57 8.92
N ASP A 19 -4.69 10.49 8.19
CA ASP A 19 -6.03 9.97 7.84
C ASP A 19 -6.86 9.65 9.09
N ARG A 20 -6.20 9.12 10.14
CA ARG A 20 -6.86 8.83 11.42
C ARG A 20 -7.25 10.12 12.15
N TRP A 21 -6.42 11.16 12.11
CA TRP A 21 -6.74 12.44 12.71
C TRP A 21 -7.94 13.09 12.04
N CYS A 22 -7.97 13.07 10.70
CA CYS A 22 -9.12 13.56 9.93
C CYS A 22 -10.41 12.82 10.29
N ALA A 23 -10.38 11.48 10.37
CA ALA A 23 -11.53 10.69 10.77
C ALA A 23 -12.01 11.02 12.20
N LEU A 24 -11.08 11.17 13.15
CA LEU A 24 -11.41 11.56 14.53
C LEU A 24 -12.06 12.95 14.59
N PHE A 25 -11.56 13.94 13.86
CA PHE A 25 -12.16 15.27 13.81
C PHE A 25 -13.53 15.28 13.11
N ALA A 26 -13.73 14.38 12.15
CA ALA A 26 -15.00 14.20 11.47
C ALA A 26 -16.01 13.33 12.25
N GLY A 27 -15.61 12.73 13.38
CA GLY A 27 -16.45 11.81 14.16
C GLY A 27 -16.75 10.49 13.43
N LEU A 28 -15.86 10.06 12.52
CA LEU A 28 -16.00 8.86 11.71
C LEU A 28 -15.13 7.72 12.28
N ASP A 29 -15.71 6.52 12.34
CA ASP A 29 -15.01 5.32 12.81
C ASP A 29 -14.04 4.76 11.76
N SER A 30 -14.28 5.05 10.48
CA SER A 30 -13.52 4.54 9.33
C SER A 30 -12.80 5.66 8.60
N ILE A 31 -11.50 5.46 8.37
CA ILE A 31 -10.71 6.36 7.50
C ILE A 31 -11.15 6.29 6.04
N ARG A 32 -11.92 5.27 5.64
CA ARG A 32 -12.41 5.16 4.26
C ARG A 32 -13.34 6.31 3.90
N ASP A 33 -14.03 6.88 4.88
CA ASP A 33 -15.03 7.92 4.66
C ASP A 33 -14.39 9.31 4.48
N ILE A 34 -13.10 9.46 4.78
CA ILE A 34 -12.31 10.69 4.54
C ILE A 34 -11.36 10.58 3.35
N ILE A 35 -11.25 9.38 2.74
CA ILE A 35 -10.40 9.11 1.57
C ILE A 35 -11.30 9.09 0.33
N ALA A 36 -10.99 9.91 -0.68
CA ALA A 36 -11.84 10.03 -1.88
C ALA A 36 -12.05 8.71 -2.65
N PHE A 37 -11.01 7.86 -2.72
CA PHE A 37 -11.05 6.56 -3.38
C PHE A 37 -10.50 5.48 -2.45
N PRO A 38 -11.30 5.01 -1.48
CA PRO A 38 -10.84 4.05 -0.50
C PRO A 38 -10.79 2.65 -1.09
N LYS A 39 -9.78 1.87 -0.70
CA LYS A 39 -9.70 0.44 -1.05
C LYS A 39 -10.49 -0.41 -0.06
N ASN A 40 -11.07 -1.51 -0.53
CA ASN A 40 -11.79 -2.46 0.31
C ASN A 40 -10.82 -3.29 1.21
N ASN A 41 -11.34 -4.20 2.04
CA ASN A 41 -10.52 -4.99 2.97
C ASN A 41 -9.50 -5.88 2.25
N SER A 42 -9.74 -6.22 0.98
CA SER A 42 -8.84 -6.98 0.13
C SER A 42 -7.88 -6.09 -0.68
N GLY A 43 -7.83 -4.79 -0.39
CA GLY A 43 -6.99 -3.83 -1.12
C GLY A 43 -7.46 -3.53 -2.54
N ARG A 44 -8.68 -3.94 -2.91
CA ARG A 44 -9.24 -3.68 -4.24
C ARG A 44 -9.96 -2.34 -4.27
N ASP A 45 -9.75 -1.61 -5.34
CA ASP A 45 -10.58 -0.47 -5.71
C ASP A 45 -11.75 -0.97 -6.53
N VAL A 46 -12.96 -0.88 -5.98
CA VAL A 46 -14.18 -1.39 -6.62
C VAL A 46 -14.66 -0.46 -7.74
N MET A 47 -14.29 0.83 -7.70
CA MET A 47 -14.70 1.79 -8.72
C MET A 47 -13.89 1.61 -10.00
N LEU A 48 -12.60 1.31 -9.88
CA LEU A 48 -11.66 1.15 -11.00
C LEU A 48 -11.34 -0.31 -11.33
N ASP A 49 -11.99 -1.27 -10.66
CA ASP A 49 -11.71 -2.72 -10.74
C ASP A 49 -10.21 -3.04 -10.74
N THR A 50 -9.51 -2.55 -9.71
CA THR A 50 -8.05 -2.63 -9.59
C THR A 50 -7.67 -3.35 -8.29
N PRO A 51 -6.62 -4.19 -8.24
CA PRO A 51 -5.71 -4.56 -9.33
C PRO A 51 -6.39 -5.41 -10.41
N SER A 52 -5.92 -5.22 -11.65
CA SER A 52 -6.36 -5.94 -12.84
C SER A 52 -5.18 -6.67 -13.48
N GLU A 53 -5.48 -7.65 -14.33
CA GLU A 53 -4.45 -8.41 -15.05
C GLU A 53 -3.75 -7.53 -16.11
N LEU A 54 -2.43 -7.71 -16.21
CA LEU A 54 -1.58 -7.04 -17.21
C LEU A 54 -1.52 -7.86 -18.50
N GLN A 55 -1.30 -7.19 -19.63
CA GLN A 55 -1.08 -7.90 -20.89
C GLN A 55 0.29 -8.60 -20.89
N PRO A 56 0.42 -9.80 -21.49
CA PRO A 56 1.69 -10.54 -21.51
C PRO A 56 2.86 -9.72 -22.07
N ARG A 57 2.60 -8.91 -23.11
CA ARG A 57 3.60 -8.02 -23.70
C ARG A 57 4.21 -7.04 -22.70
N GLN A 58 3.42 -6.50 -21.77
CA GLN A 58 3.91 -5.56 -20.75
C GLN A 58 4.82 -6.24 -19.73
N LEU A 59 4.55 -7.52 -19.44
CA LEU A 59 5.40 -8.33 -18.57
C LEU A 59 6.72 -8.69 -19.28
N ASP A 60 6.66 -9.02 -20.56
CA ASP A 60 7.85 -9.32 -21.39
C ASP A 60 8.77 -8.09 -21.52
N GLU A 61 8.19 -6.90 -21.75
CA GLU A 61 8.91 -5.63 -21.84
C GLU A 61 9.66 -5.29 -20.53
N LEU A 62 9.13 -5.71 -19.38
CA LEU A 62 9.75 -5.51 -18.06
C LEU A 62 10.62 -6.70 -17.62
N HIS A 63 10.70 -7.76 -18.43
CA HIS A 63 11.35 -9.03 -18.07
C HIS A 63 10.81 -9.67 -16.78
N ILE A 64 9.51 -9.52 -16.53
CA ILE A 64 8.81 -10.05 -15.35
C ILE A 64 8.02 -11.31 -15.77
N ARG A 65 8.04 -12.35 -14.93
CA ARG A 65 7.18 -13.53 -15.10
C ARG A 65 6.31 -13.71 -13.86
N VAL A 66 5.00 -13.80 -14.05
CA VAL A 66 4.07 -14.18 -12.98
C VAL A 66 4.12 -15.71 -12.83
N VAL A 67 4.37 -16.19 -11.61
CA VAL A 67 4.35 -17.61 -11.27
C VAL A 67 3.20 -17.82 -10.31
N GLU A 68 2.24 -18.66 -10.68
CA GLU A 68 1.15 -19.02 -9.78
C GLU A 68 1.72 -19.77 -8.57
N LYS A 69 1.21 -19.45 -7.39
CA LYS A 69 1.59 -20.16 -6.17
C LYS A 69 0.89 -21.51 -6.20
N GLU A 70 1.64 -22.61 -6.12
CA GLU A 70 1.04 -23.93 -5.88
C GLU A 70 0.26 -23.87 -4.56
N ASP A 71 -1.06 -24.05 -4.63
CA ASP A 71 -1.90 -24.21 -3.44
C ASP A 71 -1.48 -25.51 -2.75
N SER A 72 -0.66 -25.39 -1.70
CA SER A 72 -0.43 -26.44 -0.73
C SER A 72 -1.74 -26.64 0.03
N GLY A 73 -2.64 -27.45 -0.55
CA GLY A 73 -3.92 -27.82 0.02
C GLY A 73 -3.78 -28.38 1.43
N HIS A 74 -4.55 -27.79 2.33
CA HIS A 74 -5.16 -28.45 3.49
C HIS A 74 -6.66 -28.17 3.42
#